data_AF-A0A5D3DE79-F1
#
_entry.id   AF-A0A5D3DE79-F1
#
_cell.length_a   1.000
_cell.length_b   1.000
_cell.length_c   1.000
_cell.angle_alpha   90.00
_cell.angle_beta   90.00
_cell.angle_gamma   90.00
#
_symmetry.space_group_name_H-M   'P 1'
#
loop_
_entity.id
_entity.type
_entity.pdbx_description
1 polymer ?
#
loop_
_entity_poly.entity_id
_entity_poly.type
_entity_poly.pdbx_seq_one_letter_code
_entity_poly.pdbx_strand_id
1 'polypeptide(L)'
;MYVSSSEYSKRKWNFNLKGIKRQFATAYTPQQNGVVEWMNRTLLERTRAMLGAASLKKAFWAEAVNIACYIVNCSPSTAIELKTPMQI
;
A
#
# COMPACT_ATOMS: atom_id res chain seq x y z
N MET A 1 6.93 -7.51 -1.75
CA MET A 1 7.85 -7.27 -2.89
C MET A 1 8.78 -6.16 -2.44
N TYR A 2 10.00 -6.50 -2.03
CA TYR A 2 10.95 -5.52 -1.50
C TYR A 2 11.54 -4.74 -2.66
N VAL A 3 10.94 -3.59 -2.99
CA VAL A 3 11.61 -2.59 -3.81
C VAL A 3 12.70 -2.00 -2.93
N SER A 4 13.96 -2.30 -3.25
CA SER A 4 15.09 -1.83 -2.45
C SER A 4 15.12 -0.30 -2.43
N SER A 5 15.57 0.32 -1.34
CA SER A 5 15.71 1.79 -1.24
C SER A 5 16.54 2.37 -2.42
N SER A 6 17.46 1.57 -2.98
CA SER A 6 18.24 1.92 -4.17
C SER A 6 17.40 2.08 -5.45
N GLU A 7 16.28 1.38 -5.58
CA GLU A 7 15.39 1.42 -6.73
C GLU A 7 14.45 2.64 -6.68
N TYR A 8 14.02 3.04 -5.48
CA TYR A 8 13.31 4.32 -5.25
C TYR A 8 14.20 5.55 -5.54
N SER A 9 15.50 5.48 -5.28
CA SER A 9 16.44 6.55 -5.62
C SER A 9 16.73 6.66 -7.12
N LYS A 10 16.72 5.55 -7.85
CA LYS A 10 17.00 5.51 -9.31
C LYS A 10 15.87 6.05 -10.19
N ARG A 11 14.63 6.14 -9.68
CA ARG A 11 13.51 6.70 -10.44
C ARG A 11 13.60 8.23 -10.52
N LYS A 12 13.71 8.75 -11.74
CA LYS A 12 13.89 10.18 -12.08
C LYS A 12 12.56 10.96 -12.00
N TRP A 13 11.97 11.02 -10.81
CA TRP A 13 10.79 11.85 -10.54
C TRP A 13 11.23 13.21 -10.00
N ASN A 14 10.73 14.30 -10.58
CA ASN A 14 11.02 15.65 -10.12
C ASN A 14 10.00 16.08 -9.04
N PHE A 15 10.25 15.66 -7.80
CA PHE A 15 9.38 15.93 -6.65
C PHE A 15 9.37 17.40 -6.22
N ASN A 16 10.46 18.13 -6.50
CA ASN A 16 10.61 19.55 -6.17
C ASN A 16 9.61 20.42 -6.93
N LEU A 17 9.28 20.08 -8.18
CA LEU A 17 8.24 20.78 -8.96
C LEU A 17 6.85 20.69 -8.32
N LYS A 18 6.60 19.64 -7.50
CA LYS A 18 5.34 19.44 -6.78
C LYS A 18 5.43 19.88 -5.32
N GLY A 19 6.53 20.48 -4.88
CA GLY A 19 6.76 20.86 -3.48
C GLY A 19 6.91 19.68 -2.52
N ILE A 20 7.14 18.46 -3.02
CA ILE A 20 7.21 17.25 -2.20
C ILE A 20 8.66 17.06 -1.70
N LYS A 21 8.85 17.10 -0.38
CA LYS A 21 10.14 16.80 0.25
C LYS A 21 10.34 15.28 0.32
N ARG A 22 11.43 14.77 -0.27
CA ARG A 22 11.79 13.36 -0.15
C ARG A 22 12.46 13.11 1.20
N GLN A 23 11.91 12.17 1.97
CA GLN A 23 12.54 11.62 3.16
C GLN A 23 12.82 10.15 2.89
N PHE A 24 14.03 9.71 3.18
CA PHE A 24 14.44 8.30 3.04
C PHE A 24 14.48 7.66 4.41
N ALA A 25 14.07 6.39 4.47
CA ALA A 25 14.34 5.57 5.63
C ALA A 25 15.86 5.42 5.81
N THR A 26 16.32 5.47 7.06
CA THR A 26 17.71 5.24 7.41
C THR A 26 18.13 3.85 6.94
N ALA A 27 19.38 3.72 6.48
CA ALA A 27 19.91 2.43 6.08
C ALA A 27 19.82 1.44 7.25
N TYR A 28 19.46 0.19 6.96
CA TYR A 28 19.36 -0.90 7.94
C TYR A 28 18.29 -0.71 9.05
N THR A 29 17.33 0.20 8.90
CA THR A 29 16.19 0.35 9.82
C THR A 29 14.84 0.00 9.16
N PRO A 30 14.57 -1.29 8.89
CA PRO A 30 13.31 -1.71 8.26
C PRO A 30 12.07 -1.35 9.09
N GLN A 31 12.22 -1.16 10.41
CA GLN A 31 11.14 -0.77 11.33
C GLN A 31 10.48 0.56 10.93
N GLN A 32 11.22 1.47 10.30
CA GLN A 32 10.68 2.75 9.83
C GLN A 32 9.61 2.59 8.74
N ASN A 33 9.61 1.47 8.01
CA ASN A 33 8.63 1.17 6.97
C ASN A 33 7.58 0.15 7.40
N GLY A 34 7.56 -0.26 8.68
CA GLY A 34 6.75 -1.38 9.15
C GLY A 34 5.26 -1.24 8.84
N VAL A 35 4.69 -0.03 8.97
CA VAL A 35 3.28 0.25 8.64
C VAL A 35 2.99 0.03 7.16
N VAL A 36 3.90 0.48 6.27
CA VAL A 36 3.76 0.34 4.82
C VAL A 36 3.90 -1.12 4.41
N GLU A 37 4.86 -1.84 4.99
CA GLU A 37 5.07 -3.26 4.74
C GLU A 37 3.86 -4.10 5.18
N TRP A 38 3.33 -3.80 6.37
CA TRP A 38 2.14 -4.45 6.91
C TRP A 38 0.91 -4.21 6.02
N MET A 39 0.64 -2.95 5.64
CA MET A 39 -0.50 -2.62 4.78
C MET A 39 -0.38 -3.28 3.40
N ASN A 40 0.81 -3.29 2.81
CA ASN A 40 1.05 -3.96 1.53
C ASN A 40 0.75 -5.46 1.63
N ARG A 41 1.09 -6.11 2.74
CA ARG A 41 0.75 -7.51 2.99
C ARG A 41 -0.76 -7.70 3.09
N THR A 42 -1.46 -6.86 3.86
CA THR A 42 -2.92 -6.91 4.01
C THR A 42 -3.64 -6.78 2.67
N LEU A 43 -3.23 -5.83 1.82
CA LEU A 43 -3.83 -5.63 0.50
C LEU A 43 -3.61 -6.86 -0.40
N LEU A 44 -2.42 -7.45 -0.39
CA LEU A 44 -2.13 -8.65 -1.18
C LEU A 44 -2.91 -9.88 -0.69
N GLU A 45 -3.05 -10.05 0.62
CA GLU A 45 -3.85 -11.14 1.20
C GLU A 45 -5.33 -10.99 0.83
N ARG A 46 -5.90 -9.80 0.96
CA ARG A 46 -7.29 -9.49 0.54
C ARG A 46 -7.48 -9.75 -0.95
N THR A 47 -6.56 -9.27 -1.79
CA THR A 47 -6.61 -9.48 -3.25
C THR A 47 -6.65 -10.96 -3.61
N ARG A 48 -5.77 -11.78 -2.99
CA ARG A 48 -5.73 -13.23 -3.22
C ARG A 48 -7.01 -13.91 -2.77
N ALA A 49 -7.53 -13.53 -1.60
CA ALA A 49 -8.79 -14.06 -1.09
C ALA A 49 -9.97 -13.72 -2.02
N MET A 50 -10.04 -12.48 -2.52
CA MET A 50 -11.10 -12.04 -3.44
C MET A 50 -11.05 -12.80 -4.76
N LEU A 51 -9.86 -12.94 -5.37
CA LEU A 51 -9.70 -13.69 -6.62
C LEU A 51 -10.05 -15.17 -6.44
N GLY A 52 -9.63 -15.77 -5.31
CA GLY A 52 -9.95 -17.16 -4.98
C GLY A 52 -11.44 -17.38 -4.74
N ALA A 53 -12.08 -16.52 -3.95
CA ALA A 53 -13.51 -16.61 -3.66
C ALA A 53 -14.38 -16.43 -4.91
N ALA A 54 -14.00 -15.53 -5.81
CA ALA A 54 -14.72 -15.29 -7.06
C ALA A 54 -14.31 -16.24 -8.20
N SER A 55 -13.37 -17.17 -7.97
CA SER A 55 -12.78 -18.04 -9.00
C SER A 55 -12.29 -17.28 -10.24
N LEU A 56 -11.76 -16.07 -10.04
CA LEU A 56 -11.31 -15.19 -11.12
C LEU A 56 -9.86 -15.46 -11.50
N LYS A 57 -9.57 -15.28 -12.80
CA LYS A 57 -8.21 -15.40 -13.32
C LYS A 57 -7.33 -14.26 -12.77
N LYS A 58 -6.02 -14.51 -12.69
CA LYS A 58 -5.01 -13.51 -12.32
C LYS A 58 -4.99 -12.27 -13.21
N ALA A 59 -5.61 -12.33 -14.40
CA ALA A 59 -5.80 -11.16 -15.26
C ALA A 59 -6.54 -10.02 -14.53
N PHE A 60 -7.45 -10.34 -13.61
CA PHE A 60 -8.22 -9.36 -12.82
C PHE A 60 -7.49 -8.86 -11.57
N TRP A 61 -6.17 -9.08 -11.49
CA TRP A 61 -5.41 -8.72 -10.29
C TRP A 61 -5.42 -7.21 -10.02
N ALA A 62 -5.35 -6.38 -11.07
CA ALA A 62 -5.39 -4.93 -10.91
C ALA A 62 -6.72 -4.46 -10.30
N GLU A 63 -7.84 -4.98 -10.81
CA GLU A 63 -9.19 -4.70 -10.32
C GLU A 63 -9.37 -5.21 -8.89
N ALA A 64 -8.90 -6.43 -8.59
CA ALA A 64 -8.98 -7.00 -7.26
C ALA A 64 -8.15 -6.20 -6.22
N VAL A 65 -6.96 -5.70 -6.59
CA VAL A 65 -6.18 -4.81 -5.72
C VAL A 65 -6.91 -3.48 -5.49
N ASN A 66 -7.50 -2.89 -6.54
CA ASN A 66 -8.26 -1.65 -6.43
C ASN A 66 -9.44 -1.79 -5.48
N ILE A 67 -10.21 -2.88 -5.61
CA ILE A 67 -11.34 -3.16 -4.73
C ILE A 67 -10.86 -3.44 -3.31
N ALA A 68 -9.79 -4.22 -3.12
CA ALA A 68 -9.21 -4.47 -1.80
C ALA A 68 -8.80 -3.16 -1.11
N CYS A 69 -8.19 -2.23 -1.84
CA CYS A 69 -7.81 -0.91 -1.36
C CYS A 69 -9.05 -0.07 -0.98
N TYR A 70 -10.06 -0.04 -1.84
CA TYR A 70 -11.33 0.64 -1.57
C TYR A 70 -11.98 0.12 -0.27
N ILE A 71 -12.08 -1.21 -0.12
CA ILE A 71 -12.65 -1.82 1.09
C ILE A 71 -11.84 -1.43 2.34
N VAL A 72 -10.50 -1.43 2.29
CA VAL A 72 -9.68 -0.96 3.41
C VAL A 72 -10.02 0.48 3.77
N ASN A 73 -10.10 1.36 2.78
CA ASN A 73 -10.34 2.79 3.00
C ASN A 73 -11.77 3.13 3.46
N CYS A 74 -12.72 2.23 3.20
CA CYS A 74 -14.11 2.34 3.67
C CYS A 74 -14.38 1.53 4.95
N SER A 75 -13.42 0.75 5.45
CA SER A 75 -13.59 -0.04 6.67
C SER A 75 -13.28 0.83 7.90
N PRO A 76 -14.10 0.76 8.96
CA PRO A 76 -13.76 1.42 10.21
C PRO A 76 -12.51 0.79 10.81
N SER A 77 -11.61 1.62 11.33
CA SER A 77 -10.36 1.15 11.94
C SER A 77 -10.26 1.61 13.40
N THR A 78 -9.87 0.69 14.27
CA THR A 78 -9.64 0.99 15.70
C THR A 78 -8.51 1.98 15.91
N ALA A 79 -7.56 2.06 14.98
CA ALA A 79 -6.47 3.03 15.01
C ALA A 79 -6.95 4.48 14.84
N ILE A 80 -8.18 4.68 14.35
CA ILE A 80 -8.76 5.99 14.05
C ILE A 80 -10.17 6.13 14.64
N GLU A 81 -10.37 5.65 15.86
CA GLU A 81 -11.63 5.82 16.61
C GLU A 81 -12.86 5.24 15.88
N LEU A 82 -12.68 4.11 15.18
CA LEU A 82 -13.73 3.46 14.37
C LEU A 82 -14.27 4.32 13.22
N LYS A 83 -13.56 5.40 12.85
CA LYS A 83 -13.81 6.12 11.60
C LYS A 83 -13.22 5.35 10.43
N THR A 84 -13.62 5.69 9.23
CA THR A 84 -13.02 5.13 8.00
C THR A 84 -11.86 6.01 7.55
N PRO A 85 -10.76 5.45 7.00
CA PRO A 85 -9.63 6.26 6.51
C PRO A 85 -10.04 7.32 5.48
N MET A 86 -11.10 7.09 4.71
CA MET A 86 -11.61 8.04 3.74
C MET A 86 -12.30 9.27 4.36
N GLN A 87 -12.73 9.19 5.62
CA GLN A 87 -13.40 10.28 6.34
C GLN A 87 -12.43 11.21 7.08
N ILE A 88 -11.13 10.89 7.09
CA ILE A 88 -10.07 11.61 7.81
C ILE A 88 -9.18 12.30 6.80
#